data_AF-A0A1A9WYH5-F1
#
_entry.id   AF-A0A1A9WYH5-F1
#
_cell.length_a   1.000
_cell.length_b   1.000
_cell.length_c   1.000
_cell.angle_alpha   90.00
_cell.angle_beta   90.00
_cell.angle_gamma   90.00
#
_symmetry.space_group_name_H-M   'P 1'
#
loop_
_entity.id
_entity.type
_entity.pdbx_description
1 polymer ?
#
loop_
_entity_poly.entity_id
_entity_poly.type
_entity_poly.pdbx_seq_one_letter_code
_entity_poly.pdbx_strand_id
1 'polypeptide(L)'
;MVVSLAFLYNFWVIIYRFAFQEINRRTIVVWFCLDYFSDFLYLIDIFFHFRTGYLEDGVLQTDAMKLRQHYMNSTTFYIDCLCLLPLDFLYLSIGFNSILRSFRLVKIYRFWAFMDRTERHTNYPNLFRSLALIHYLLVIFHWNGCLYHIIHKNNGFGSRNWVYHDSESADVVKQYLQSYYWCTLALTTIGDLPKPRSKAILVMGEN
;
A
#
# COMPACT_ATOMS: atom_id res chain seq x y z
N MET A 1 12.40 -12.20 2.67
CA MET A 1 11.47 -12.71 1.65
C MET A 1 10.04 -12.76 2.15
N VAL A 2 9.70 -13.60 3.15
CA VAL A 2 8.31 -13.71 3.68
C VAL A 2 7.74 -12.36 4.12
N VAL A 3 8.51 -11.58 4.87
CA VAL A 3 8.11 -10.24 5.34
C VAL A 3 7.91 -9.25 4.19
N SER A 4 8.71 -9.35 3.13
CA SER A 4 8.60 -8.50 1.95
C SER A 4 7.33 -8.84 1.15
N LEU A 5 6.92 -10.10 1.12
CA LEU A 5 5.64 -10.54 0.55
C LEU A 5 4.45 -10.05 1.40
N ALA A 6 4.55 -10.14 2.72
CA ALA A 6 3.53 -9.61 3.63
C ALA A 6 3.37 -8.08 3.48
N PHE A 7 4.48 -7.36 3.30
CA PHE A 7 4.46 -5.93 2.95
C PHE A 7 3.77 -5.69 1.62
N LEU A 8 4.11 -6.45 0.58
CA LEU A 8 3.52 -6.27 -0.74
C LEU A 8 2.01 -6.50 -0.72
N TYR A 9 1.55 -7.52 0.00
CA TYR A 9 0.13 -7.77 0.25
C TYR A 9 -0.55 -6.57 0.89
N ASN A 10 0.00 -6.06 2.00
CA ASN A 10 -0.54 -4.87 2.69
C ASN A 10 -0.58 -3.66 1.75
N PHE A 11 0.46 -3.45 0.96
CA PHE A 11 0.59 -2.31 0.06
C PHE A 11 -0.46 -2.30 -1.07
N TRP A 12 -0.87 -3.45 -1.59
CA TRP A 12 -1.95 -3.56 -2.57
C TRP A 12 -3.33 -3.48 -1.90
N VAL A 13 -3.52 -4.21 -0.80
CA VAL A 13 -4.83 -4.38 -0.17
C VAL A 13 -5.30 -3.13 0.56
N ILE A 14 -4.41 -2.38 1.22
CA ILE A 14 -4.79 -1.20 2.02
C ILE A 14 -5.44 -0.12 1.15
N ILE A 15 -4.83 0.21 0.01
CA ILE A 15 -5.36 1.27 -0.88
C ILE A 15 -6.68 0.84 -1.54
N TYR A 16 -6.79 -0.43 -1.93
CA TYR A 16 -8.03 -1.01 -2.46
C TYR A 16 -9.16 -0.93 -1.44
N ARG A 17 -8.91 -1.39 -0.20
CA ARG A 17 -9.91 -1.35 0.89
C ARG A 17 -10.30 0.07 1.26
N PHE A 18 -9.36 1.01 1.18
CA PHE A 18 -9.64 2.42 1.42
C PHE A 18 -10.54 3.02 0.33
N ALA A 19 -10.30 2.70 -0.94
CA ALA A 19 -11.07 3.23 -2.05
C ALA A 19 -12.47 2.65 -2.17
N PHE A 20 -12.61 1.32 -2.18
CA PHE A 20 -13.88 0.65 -2.49
C PHE A 20 -14.75 0.39 -1.26
N GLN A 21 -14.23 0.65 -0.05
CA GLN A 21 -14.94 0.45 1.22
C GLN A 21 -15.64 -0.93 1.31
N GLU A 22 -15.01 -1.99 0.80
CA GLU A 22 -15.57 -3.37 0.77
C GLU A 22 -15.62 -4.06 2.14
N ILE A 23 -15.88 -3.32 3.21
CA ILE A 23 -16.08 -3.90 4.54
C ILE A 23 -17.53 -4.39 4.62
N ASN A 24 -17.77 -5.56 4.04
CA ASN A 24 -19.00 -6.31 4.24
C ASN A 24 -18.89 -7.16 5.51
N ARG A 25 -19.96 -7.29 6.29
CA ARG A 25 -20.01 -8.07 7.55
C ARG A 25 -19.57 -9.53 7.40
N ARG A 26 -19.66 -10.11 6.19
CA ARG A 26 -19.27 -11.51 5.92
C ARG A 26 -17.79 -11.67 5.58
N THR A 27 -17.16 -10.70 4.92
CA THR A 27 -15.74 -10.74 4.51
C THR A 27 -14.82 -10.14 5.56
N ILE A 28 -15.36 -9.34 6.49
CA ILE A 28 -14.58 -8.65 7.54
C ILE A 28 -13.70 -9.62 8.33
N VAL A 29 -14.21 -10.81 8.69
CA VAL A 29 -13.45 -11.80 9.47
C VAL A 29 -12.21 -12.27 8.72
N VAL A 30 -12.35 -12.58 7.43
CA VAL A 30 -11.22 -13.03 6.59
C VAL A 30 -10.15 -11.95 6.49
N TRP A 31 -10.57 -10.70 6.27
CA TRP A 31 -9.64 -9.57 6.21
C TRP A 31 -8.89 -9.38 7.53
N PHE A 32 -9.60 -9.37 8.66
CA PHE A 32 -8.96 -9.27 9.98
C PHE A 32 -7.99 -10.43 10.23
N CYS A 33 -8.35 -11.67 9.89
CA CYS A 33 -7.44 -12.81 10.02
C CYS A 33 -6.15 -12.60 9.21
N LEU A 34 -6.24 -12.15 7.96
CA LEU A 34 -5.07 -11.87 7.11
C LEU A 34 -4.23 -10.71 7.65
N ASP A 35 -4.90 -9.67 8.14
CA ASP A 35 -4.25 -8.50 8.72
C ASP A 35 -3.45 -8.88 9.98
N TYR A 36 -4.07 -9.59 10.93
CA TYR A 36 -3.41 -10.07 12.14
C TYR A 36 -2.29 -11.06 11.84
N PHE A 37 -2.47 -11.92 10.83
CA PHE A 37 -1.40 -12.82 10.38
C PHE A 37 -0.20 -12.03 9.85
N SER A 38 -0.43 -10.95 9.09
CA SER A 38 0.66 -10.10 8.60
C SER A 38 1.35 -9.34 9.74
N ASP A 39 0.61 -8.89 10.75
CA ASP A 39 1.17 -8.24 11.95
C ASP A 39 2.04 -9.21 12.75
N PHE A 40 1.59 -10.47 12.87
CA PHE A 40 2.36 -11.53 13.50
C PHE A 40 3.69 -11.80 12.77
N LEU A 41 3.69 -11.79 11.43
CA LEU A 41 4.92 -11.91 10.64
C LEU A 41 5.89 -10.74 10.89
N TYR A 42 5.39 -9.53 11.11
CA TYR A 42 6.22 -8.37 11.46
C TYR A 42 6.80 -8.47 12.88
N LEU A 43 6.04 -8.99 13.84
CA LEU A 43 6.52 -9.25 15.20
C LEU A 43 7.64 -10.29 15.21
N ILE A 44 7.47 -11.39 14.49
CA ILE A 44 8.50 -12.42 14.33
C ILE A 44 9.76 -11.82 13.70
N ASP A 45 9.61 -10.99 12.68
CA ASP A 45 10.74 -10.35 12.00
C ASP A 45 11.57 -9.50 12.97
N ILE A 46 10.92 -8.71 13.82
CA ILE A 46 11.58 -7.87 14.81
C ILE A 46 12.28 -8.74 15.86
N PHE A 47 11.65 -9.82 16.30
CA PHE A 47 12.29 -10.79 17.20
C PHE A 47 13.58 -11.38 16.61
N PHE A 48 13.59 -11.68 15.30
CA PHE A 48 14.81 -12.11 14.62
C PHE A 48 15.85 -10.99 14.49
N HIS A 49 15.45 -9.74 14.25
CA HIS A 49 16.40 -8.61 14.22
C HIS A 49 17.08 -8.39 15.58
N PHE A 50 16.37 -8.57 16.69
CA PHE A 50 16.98 -8.54 18.02
C PHE A 50 18.05 -9.62 18.26
N ARG A 51 18.07 -10.69 17.46
CA ARG A 51 19.05 -11.80 17.54
C ARG A 51 20.03 -11.86 16.36
N THR A 52 19.89 -10.97 15.38
CA THR A 52 20.80 -10.93 14.22
C THR A 52 22.09 -10.21 14.59
N GLY A 53 23.22 -10.93 14.67
CA GLY A 53 24.52 -10.33 14.99
C GLY A 53 24.95 -9.25 14.00
N TYR A 54 25.68 -8.25 14.49
CA TYR A 54 26.29 -7.19 13.69
C TYR A 54 27.81 -7.37 13.64
N LEU A 55 28.43 -6.84 12.59
CA LEU A 55 29.88 -6.83 12.46
C LEU A 55 30.42 -5.55 13.13
N GLU A 56 31.31 -5.70 14.09
CA GLU A 56 32.03 -4.59 14.73
C GLU A 56 33.52 -4.84 14.51
N ASP A 57 34.20 -3.92 13.82
CA ASP A 57 35.63 -4.02 13.47
C ASP A 57 36.05 -5.34 12.79
N GLY A 58 35.17 -5.89 11.95
CA GLY A 58 35.43 -7.15 11.24
C GLY A 58 35.16 -8.43 12.05
N VAL A 59 34.79 -8.30 13.33
CA VAL A 59 34.42 -9.42 14.20
C VAL A 59 32.90 -9.49 14.34
N LEU A 60 32.33 -10.69 14.17
CA LEU A 60 30.91 -10.92 14.38
C LEU A 60 30.59 -10.90 15.88
N GLN A 61 29.90 -9.85 16.33
CA GLN A 61 29.44 -9.76 17.70
C GLN A 61 28.13 -10.56 17.85
N THR A 62 28.15 -11.54 18.75
CA THR A 62 26.99 -12.42 19.06
C THR A 62 26.41 -12.18 20.45
N ASP A 63 27.02 -11.27 21.22
CA ASP A 63 26.56 -10.88 22.56
C ASP A 63 25.15 -10.25 22.49
N ALA A 64 24.17 -10.93 23.07
CA ALA A 64 22.77 -10.49 23.05
C ALA A 64 22.54 -9.11 23.68
N MET A 65 23.31 -8.74 24.71
CA MET A 65 23.19 -7.42 25.35
C MET A 65 23.69 -6.29 24.44
N LYS A 66 24.87 -6.47 23.82
CA LYS A 66 25.44 -5.48 22.89
C LYS A 66 24.57 -5.35 21.64
N LEU A 67 24.09 -6.48 21.13
CA LEU A 67 23.21 -6.51 19.97
C LEU A 67 21.91 -5.74 20.20
N ARG A 68 21.26 -5.95 21.36
CA ARG A 68 20.04 -5.21 21.70
C ARG A 68 20.31 -3.71 21.80
N GLN A 69 21.40 -3.31 22.44
CA GLN A 69 21.73 -1.90 22.63
C GLN A 69 22.06 -1.20 21.31
N HIS A 70 22.79 -1.88 20.42
CA HIS A 70 23.07 -1.40 19.07
C HIS A 70 21.77 -1.25 18.24
N TYR A 71 20.90 -2.26 18.27
CA TYR A 71 19.63 -2.23 17.56
C TYR A 71 18.69 -1.13 18.08
N MET A 72 18.58 -0.96 19.41
CA MET A 72 17.74 0.09 20.01
C MET A 72 18.19 1.52 19.65
N ASN A 73 19.48 1.73 19.41
CA ASN A 73 20.02 3.01 18.96
C ASN A 73 19.94 3.21 17.44
N SER A 74 19.55 2.18 16.69
CA SER A 74 19.43 2.26 15.23
C SER A 74 18.11 2.92 14.81
N THR A 75 18.14 3.62 13.68
CA THR A 75 16.94 4.19 13.03
C THR A 75 15.92 3.12 12.64
N THR A 76 16.38 1.87 12.44
CA THR A 76 15.53 0.71 12.14
C THR A 76 14.56 0.40 13.27
N PHE A 77 14.97 0.54 14.53
CA PHE A 77 14.11 0.31 15.70
C PHE A 77 12.95 1.31 15.77
N TYR A 78 13.22 2.59 15.49
CA TYR A 78 12.17 3.62 15.46
C TYR A 78 11.14 3.34 14.36
N ILE A 79 11.60 2.93 13.18
CA ILE A 79 10.72 2.55 12.06
C ILE A 79 9.87 1.33 12.42
N ASP A 80 10.49 0.32 13.05
CA ASP A 80 9.80 -0.90 13.47
C ASP A 80 8.77 -0.64 14.58
N CYS A 81 9.08 0.27 15.51
CA CYS A 81 8.15 0.73 16.55
C CYS A 81 6.96 1.48 15.93
N LEU A 82 7.21 2.38 14.97
CA LEU A 82 6.17 3.14 14.29
C LEU A 82 5.23 2.23 13.47
N CYS A 83 5.77 1.17 12.86
CA CYS A 83 4.99 0.17 12.12
C CYS A 83 4.05 -0.65 13.02
N LEU A 84 4.49 -0.95 14.25
CA LEU A 84 3.74 -1.75 15.23
C LEU A 84 2.91 -0.94 16.22
N LEU A 85 2.86 0.39 16.06
CA LEU A 85 2.02 1.22 16.91
C LEU A 85 0.60 0.64 16.93
N PRO A 86 0.02 0.37 18.11
CA PRO A 86 -1.26 -0.31 18.22
C PRO A 86 -2.40 0.70 17.96
N LEU A 87 -2.38 1.31 16.78
CA LEU A 87 -3.38 2.23 16.26
C LEU A 87 -4.71 1.53 15.99
N ASP A 88 -4.75 0.20 16.08
CA ASP A 88 -5.99 -0.56 16.13
C ASP A 88 -6.79 -0.27 17.42
N PHE A 89 -6.19 0.20 18.52
CA PHE A 89 -6.98 0.70 19.67
C PHE A 89 -7.74 2.00 19.34
N LEU A 90 -7.24 2.80 18.39
CA LEU A 90 -7.94 3.99 17.91
C LEU A 90 -9.14 3.67 17.02
N TYR A 91 -9.24 2.45 16.46
CA TYR A 91 -10.47 1.99 15.77
C TYR A 91 -11.69 2.02 16.71
N LEU A 92 -11.48 1.76 18.00
CA LEU A 92 -12.54 1.75 19.01
C LEU A 92 -13.10 3.16 19.27
N SER A 93 -12.34 4.22 18.97
CA SER A 93 -12.71 5.61 19.26
C SER A 93 -13.07 6.44 18.02
N ILE A 94 -12.48 6.18 16.85
CA ILE A 94 -12.62 7.04 15.65
C ILE A 94 -13.49 6.38 14.55
N GLY A 95 -13.79 5.08 14.67
CA GLY A 95 -14.48 4.31 13.64
C GLY A 95 -13.53 3.65 12.64
N PHE A 96 -14.07 2.79 11.77
CA PHE A 96 -13.28 1.94 10.87
C PHE A 96 -12.57 2.75 9.77
N ASN A 97 -11.34 3.20 10.04
CA ASN A 97 -10.52 3.94 9.08
C ASN A 97 -9.31 3.11 8.60
N SER A 98 -9.38 2.61 7.36
CA SER A 98 -8.28 1.87 6.70
C SER A 98 -6.98 2.70 6.60
N ILE A 99 -7.05 4.03 6.69
CA ILE A 99 -5.87 4.93 6.73
C ILE A 99 -4.96 4.64 7.93
N LEU A 100 -5.50 4.27 9.10
CA LEU A 100 -4.68 3.99 10.28
C LEU A 100 -3.78 2.76 10.09
N ARG A 101 -4.10 1.88 9.14
CA ARG A 101 -3.26 0.74 8.75
C ARG A 101 -2.10 1.14 7.83
N SER A 102 -2.12 2.35 7.25
CA SER A 102 -1.08 2.82 6.32
C SER A 102 0.29 3.01 6.98
N PHE A 103 0.36 3.14 8.31
CA PHE A 103 1.63 3.18 9.04
C PHE A 103 2.46 1.90 8.86
N ARG A 104 1.82 0.77 8.53
CA ARG A 104 2.50 -0.48 8.18
C ARG A 104 3.28 -0.39 6.86
N LEU A 105 2.96 0.59 6.01
CA LEU A 105 3.67 0.85 4.75
C LEU A 105 5.07 1.45 4.96
N VAL A 106 5.38 1.93 6.17
CA VAL A 106 6.72 2.46 6.50
C VAL A 106 7.79 1.36 6.45
N LYS A 107 7.41 0.08 6.54
CA LYS A 107 8.30 -1.08 6.33
C LYS A 107 8.78 -1.27 4.87
N ILE A 108 8.51 -0.34 3.96
CA ILE A 108 8.99 -0.38 2.57
C ILE A 108 10.51 -0.57 2.45
N TYR A 109 11.29 -0.12 3.44
CA TYR A 109 12.74 -0.33 3.48
C TYR A 109 13.13 -1.82 3.37
N ARG A 110 12.36 -2.75 3.95
CA ARG A 110 12.61 -4.19 3.83
C ARG A 110 12.29 -4.73 2.45
N PHE A 111 11.37 -4.10 1.73
CA PHE A 111 11.10 -4.45 0.34
C PHE A 111 12.29 -4.06 -0.54
N TRP A 112 12.81 -2.84 -0.38
CA TRP A 112 14.01 -2.38 -1.08
C TRP A 112 15.23 -3.27 -0.80
N ALA A 113 15.49 -3.58 0.48
CA ALA A 113 16.59 -4.46 0.87
C ALA A 113 16.43 -5.88 0.30
N PHE A 114 15.20 -6.38 0.21
CA PHE A 114 14.92 -7.67 -0.42
C PHE A 114 15.15 -7.63 -1.93
N MET A 115 14.73 -6.57 -2.61
CA MET A 115 14.97 -6.45 -4.04
C MET A 115 16.45 -6.39 -4.38
N ASP A 116 17.24 -5.56 -3.68
CA ASP A 116 18.68 -5.47 -3.88
C ASP A 116 19.36 -6.84 -3.64
N ARG A 117 18.96 -7.54 -2.58
CA ARG A 117 19.47 -8.89 -2.32
C ARG A 117 19.08 -9.88 -3.42
N THR A 118 17.87 -9.79 -3.95
CA THR A 118 17.39 -10.67 -5.01
C THR A 118 18.08 -10.39 -6.34
N GLU A 119 18.34 -9.12 -6.67
CA GLU A 119 19.10 -8.69 -7.85
C GLU A 119 20.51 -9.29 -7.82
N ARG A 120 21.19 -9.26 -6.66
CA ARG A 120 22.53 -9.82 -6.47
C ARG A 120 22.62 -11.35 -6.53
N HIS A 121 21.54 -12.05 -6.20
CA HIS A 121 21.51 -13.52 -6.20
C HIS A 121 20.96 -14.13 -7.51
N THR A 122 20.50 -13.31 -8.45
CA THR A 122 19.85 -13.78 -9.68
C THR A 122 20.84 -13.88 -10.84
N ASN A 123 20.87 -15.04 -11.51
CA ASN A 123 21.74 -15.28 -12.68
C ASN A 123 21.35 -14.45 -13.93
N TYR A 124 20.15 -13.86 -13.94
CA TYR A 124 19.61 -13.02 -15.03
C TYR A 124 19.14 -11.65 -14.51
N PRO A 125 20.06 -10.71 -14.21
CA PRO A 125 19.71 -9.44 -13.59
C PRO A 125 18.76 -8.60 -14.45
N ASN A 126 18.91 -8.65 -15.79
CA ASN A 126 18.06 -7.88 -16.71
C ASN A 126 16.59 -8.33 -16.67
N LEU A 127 16.33 -9.64 -16.58
CA LEU A 127 14.97 -10.16 -16.48
C LEU A 127 14.31 -9.75 -15.15
N PHE A 128 15.04 -9.85 -14.04
CA PHE A 128 14.55 -9.41 -12.74
C PHE A 128 14.25 -7.91 -12.73
N ARG A 129 15.12 -7.11 -13.35
CA ARG A 129 14.95 -5.66 -13.46
C ARG A 129 13.73 -5.28 -14.31
N SER A 130 13.49 -5.98 -15.41
CA SER A 130 12.27 -5.82 -16.21
C SER A 130 11.01 -6.20 -15.42
N LEU A 131 11.01 -7.31 -14.69
CA LEU A 131 9.88 -7.73 -13.86
C LEU A 131 9.58 -6.73 -12.73
N ALA A 132 10.62 -6.22 -12.07
CA ALA A 132 10.48 -5.20 -11.04
C ALA A 132 9.87 -3.91 -11.62
N LEU A 133 10.32 -3.49 -12.81
CA LEU A 133 9.76 -2.31 -13.49
C LEU A 133 8.29 -2.49 -13.85
N ILE A 134 7.91 -3.66 -14.40
CA ILE A 134 6.51 -3.98 -14.68
C ILE A 134 5.68 -3.96 -13.39
N HIS A 135 6.19 -4.54 -12.31
CA HIS A 135 5.53 -4.52 -11.01
C HIS A 135 5.29 -3.10 -10.50
N TYR A 136 6.28 -2.20 -10.62
CA TYR A 136 6.14 -0.80 -10.25
C TYR A 136 5.09 -0.07 -11.08
N LEU A 137 5.04 -0.31 -12.39
CA LEU A 137 4.01 0.29 -13.25
C LEU A 137 2.61 -0.18 -12.86
N LEU A 138 2.43 -1.48 -12.58
CA LEU A 138 1.14 -2.03 -12.13
C LEU A 138 0.68 -1.41 -10.81
N VAL A 139 1.60 -1.25 -9.86
CA VAL A 139 1.35 -0.57 -8.59
C VAL A 139 0.88 0.86 -8.81
N ILE A 140 1.57 1.61 -9.68
CA ILE A 140 1.23 3.01 -9.97
C ILE A 140 -0.18 3.08 -10.58
N PHE A 141 -0.50 2.23 -11.55
CA PHE A 141 -1.83 2.19 -12.15
C PHE A 141 -2.92 1.83 -11.14
N HIS A 142 -2.66 0.85 -10.27
CA HIS A 142 -3.59 0.45 -9.21
C HIS A 142 -3.87 1.59 -8.23
N TRP A 143 -2.82 2.25 -7.73
CA TRP A 143 -2.94 3.36 -6.79
C TRP A 143 -3.67 4.55 -7.42
N ASN A 144 -3.36 4.90 -8.67
CA ASN A 144 -4.06 5.97 -9.39
C ASN A 144 -5.53 5.63 -9.62
N GLY A 145 -5.85 4.39 -9.99
CA GLY A 145 -7.24 3.91 -10.15
C GLY A 145 -8.03 4.01 -8.84
N CYS A 146 -7.42 3.61 -7.72
CA CYS A 146 -8.05 3.72 -6.40
C CYS A 146 -8.24 5.18 -5.96
N LEU A 147 -7.24 6.04 -6.14
CA LEU A 147 -7.34 7.48 -5.84
C LEU A 147 -8.43 8.15 -6.68
N TYR A 148 -8.50 7.81 -7.96
CA TYR A 148 -9.54 8.30 -8.86
C TYR A 148 -10.94 7.94 -8.37
N HIS A 149 -11.15 6.69 -7.97
CA HIS A 149 -12.42 6.24 -7.40
C HIS A 149 -12.79 7.01 -6.12
N ILE A 150 -11.82 7.26 -5.23
CA ILE A 150 -12.02 8.05 -4.01
C ILE A 150 -12.47 9.48 -4.34
N ILE A 151 -11.78 10.14 -5.27
CA ILE A 151 -12.11 11.51 -5.70
C ILE A 151 -13.51 11.56 -6.33
N HIS A 152 -13.83 10.55 -7.14
CA HIS A 152 -15.15 10.41 -7.74
C HIS A 152 -16.25 10.28 -6.68
N LYS A 153 -16.07 9.39 -5.70
CA LYS A 153 -17.01 9.18 -4.60
C LYS A 153 -17.21 10.43 -3.74
N ASN A 154 -16.17 11.24 -3.56
CA ASN A 154 -16.22 12.48 -2.79
C ASN A 154 -16.78 13.69 -3.57
N ASN A 155 -17.45 13.48 -4.72
CA ASN A 155 -17.96 14.54 -5.60
C ASN A 155 -16.89 15.59 -5.98
N GLY A 156 -15.64 15.16 -6.20
CA GLY A 156 -14.53 16.03 -6.55
C GLY A 156 -14.67 16.69 -7.93
N PHE A 157 -15.46 16.11 -8.83
CA PHE A 157 -15.75 16.64 -10.16
C PHE A 157 -17.15 17.29 -10.19
N GLY A 158 -17.29 18.43 -10.90
CA GLY A 158 -18.51 19.24 -10.87
C GLY A 158 -19.69 18.69 -11.67
N SER A 159 -19.48 17.68 -12.52
CA SER A 159 -20.53 17.03 -13.30
C SER A 159 -20.60 15.55 -12.96
N ARG A 160 -21.79 15.07 -12.51
CA ARG A 160 -22.08 13.65 -12.30
C ARG A 160 -22.02 12.82 -13.59
N ASN A 161 -22.13 13.47 -14.75
CA ASN A 161 -22.25 12.82 -16.06
C ASN A 161 -20.93 12.78 -16.84
N TRP A 162 -19.80 13.13 -16.20
CA TRP A 162 -18.49 13.18 -16.86
C TRP A 162 -18.00 11.80 -17.28
N VAL A 163 -17.99 10.89 -16.31
CA VAL A 163 -17.23 9.64 -16.36
C VAL A 163 -18.16 8.45 -16.37
N TYR A 164 -19.28 8.55 -15.66
CA TYR A 164 -20.20 7.45 -15.43
C TYR A 164 -21.57 7.82 -15.98
N HIS A 165 -22.04 7.04 -16.97
CA HIS A 165 -23.48 6.86 -17.09
C HIS A 165 -23.91 5.98 -15.92
N ASP A 166 -24.96 6.38 -15.21
CA ASP A 166 -25.61 5.61 -14.15
C ASP A 166 -25.89 4.18 -14.64
N SER A 167 -24.95 3.27 -14.43
CA SER A 167 -25.23 1.85 -14.46
C SER A 167 -25.33 1.44 -12.99
N GLU A 168 -26.56 1.32 -12.52
CA GLU A 168 -26.98 0.74 -11.24
C GLU A 168 -26.52 -0.73 -11.10
N SER A 169 -25.23 -1.03 -11.28
CA SER A 169 -24.68 -2.36 -11.00
C SER A 169 -23.80 -2.29 -9.76
N ALA A 170 -24.31 -2.88 -8.68
CA ALA A 170 -23.72 -2.95 -7.35
C ALA A 170 -22.39 -3.76 -7.28
N ASP A 171 -21.79 -4.09 -8.42
CA ASP A 171 -20.59 -4.91 -8.50
C ASP A 171 -19.32 -4.05 -8.36
N VAL A 172 -18.71 -4.14 -7.18
CA VAL A 172 -17.42 -3.52 -6.82
C VAL A 172 -16.30 -3.83 -7.82
N VAL A 173 -16.26 -5.04 -8.37
CA VAL A 173 -15.26 -5.47 -9.36
C VAL A 173 -15.40 -4.69 -10.67
N LYS A 174 -16.63 -4.40 -11.11
CA LYS A 174 -16.87 -3.61 -12.32
C LYS A 174 -16.40 -2.18 -12.13
N GLN A 175 -16.69 -1.58 -10.98
CA GLN A 175 -16.24 -0.22 -10.63
C GLN A 175 -14.71 -0.13 -10.55
N TYR A 176 -14.07 -1.18 -10.02
CA TYR A 176 -12.61 -1.28 -9.99
C TYR A 176 -12.01 -1.38 -11.40
N LEU A 177 -12.49 -2.31 -12.23
CA LEU A 177 -11.99 -2.50 -13.59
C LEU A 177 -12.16 -1.24 -14.45
N GLN A 178 -13.29 -0.53 -14.30
CA GLN A 178 -13.54 0.73 -14.99
C GLN A 178 -12.58 1.83 -14.53
N SER A 179 -12.43 2.03 -13.21
CA SER A 179 -11.50 3.03 -12.67
C SER A 179 -10.06 2.76 -13.09
N TYR A 180 -9.66 1.48 -13.10
CA TYR A 180 -8.36 1.04 -13.56
C TYR A 180 -8.16 1.33 -15.05
N TYR A 181 -9.12 0.98 -15.91
CA TYR A 181 -9.08 1.24 -17.35
C TYR A 181 -8.91 2.74 -17.67
N TRP A 182 -9.71 3.60 -17.02
CA TRP A 182 -9.63 5.05 -17.17
C TRP A 182 -8.26 5.60 -16.77
N CYS A 183 -7.73 5.17 -15.63
CA CYS A 183 -6.40 5.59 -15.20
C CYS A 183 -5.29 5.07 -16.12
N THR A 184 -5.37 3.83 -16.60
CA THR A 184 -4.39 3.31 -17.56
C THR A 184 -4.38 4.13 -18.84
N LEU A 185 -5.54 4.46 -19.41
CA LEU A 185 -5.64 5.33 -20.59
C LEU A 185 -5.05 6.72 -20.36
N ALA A 186 -5.32 7.31 -19.19
CA ALA A 186 -4.80 8.63 -18.81
C ALA A 186 -3.27 8.62 -18.65
N LEU A 187 -2.74 7.64 -17.91
CA LEU A 187 -1.31 7.52 -17.64
C LEU A 187 -0.49 7.12 -18.85
N THR A 188 -1.04 6.29 -19.75
CA THR A 188 -0.37 5.90 -20.99
C THR A 188 -0.50 6.95 -22.09
N THR A 189 -1.24 8.04 -21.85
CA THR A 189 -1.52 9.12 -22.82
C THR A 189 -2.19 8.64 -24.11
N ILE A 190 -2.81 7.45 -24.09
CA ILE A 190 -3.50 6.85 -25.23
C ILE A 190 -4.95 7.37 -25.33
N GLY A 191 -5.56 7.77 -24.21
CA GLY A 191 -6.98 8.10 -24.15
C GLY A 191 -7.31 9.53 -24.59
N ASP A 192 -8.24 9.67 -25.54
CA ASP A 192 -8.92 10.93 -25.86
C ASP A 192 -10.05 11.18 -24.83
N LEU A 193 -9.63 11.45 -23.60
CA LEU A 193 -10.52 11.51 -22.44
C LEU A 193 -11.24 12.87 -22.41
N PRO A 194 -12.54 12.93 -22.09
CA PRO A 194 -13.24 14.21 -21.93
C PRO A 194 -12.53 15.07 -20.88
N LYS A 195 -12.32 16.37 -21.18
CA LYS A 195 -11.57 17.36 -20.36
C LYS A 195 -12.30 17.83 -19.09
N PRO A 196 -11.81 17.57 -17.85
CA PRO A 196 -12.54 17.84 -16.59
C PRO A 196 -13.11 19.27 -16.49
N ARG A 197 -14.40 19.38 -16.19
CA ARG A 197 -15.14 20.61 -15.84
C ARG A 197 -15.16 20.65 -14.32
N SER A 198 -14.40 21.58 -13.77
CA SER A 198 -14.43 21.87 -12.34
C SER A 198 -15.75 22.57 -11.98
N LYS A 199 -16.15 22.49 -10.71
CA LYS A 199 -17.33 23.21 -10.20
C LYS A 199 -17.28 24.72 -10.47
N ALA A 200 -16.08 25.31 -10.53
CA ALA A 200 -15.88 26.73 -10.77
C ALA A 200 -16.38 27.20 -12.15
N ILE A 201 -16.36 26.33 -13.17
CA ILE A 201 -16.80 26.67 -14.53
C ILE A 201 -18.33 26.67 -14.64
N LEU A 202 -19.03 25.86 -13.83
CA LEU A 202 -20.50 25.83 -13.84
C LEU A 202 -21.10 27.10 -13.21
N VAL A 203 -20.46 27.67 -12.18
CA VAL A 203 -20.94 28.89 -11.51
C VAL A 203 -20.75 30.15 -12.38
N MET A 204 -19.76 30.17 -13.28
CA MET A 204 -19.55 31.30 -14.21
C MET A 204 -20.34 31.20 -15.52
N GLY A 205 -21.09 30.11 -15.74
CA GLY A 205 -21.97 29.95 -16.91
C GLY A 205 -23.44 30.25 -16.63
N GLU A 206 -23.80 30.58 -15.38
CA GLU A 206 -25.18 30.86 -14.94
C GLU A 206 -25.43 32.34 -14.58
N ASN A 207 -24.49 33.26 -14.87
CA ASN A 207 -24.69 34.71 -14.76
C ASN A 207 -24.59 35.40 -16.13
#